data_AF-A0A2C1KP39-F1
#
_entry.id   AF-A0A2C1KP39-F1
#
_cell.length_a   1.000
_cell.length_b   1.000
_cell.length_c   1.000
_cell.angle_alpha   90.00
_cell.angle_beta   90.00
_cell.angle_gamma   90.00
#
_symmetry.space_group_name_H-M   'P 1'
#
loop_
_entity.id
_entity.type
_entity.pdbx_description
1 polymer ?
#
loop_
_entity_poly.entity_id
_entity_poly.type
_entity_poly.pdbx_seq_one_letter_code
_entity_poly.pdbx_strand_id
1 'polypeptide(L)'
;MEEIQHLLSKALKTNKQVIKGQEFSVEAHITGREDYINLYAGDAVIAVYDTEDQDLNILNYKFKKAVKYFGECLEEEGMEVYIDEGLMD
;
A
#
# COMPACT_ATOMS: atom_id res chain seq x y z
N MET A 1 -1.74 3.18 -16.76
CA MET A 1 -2.91 4.04 -16.44
C MET A 1 -4.13 3.20 -16.08
N GLU A 2 -4.73 2.44 -17.01
CA GLU A 2 -5.87 1.56 -16.68
C GLU A 2 -5.46 0.33 -15.84
N GLU A 3 -4.24 -0.19 -16.06
CA GLU A 3 -3.70 -1.34 -15.35
C GLU A 3 -3.58 -1.06 -13.84
N ILE A 4 -2.79 -0.08 -13.42
CA ILE A 4 -2.59 0.27 -11.99
C ILE A 4 -3.91 0.54 -11.26
N GLN A 5 -4.87 1.24 -11.87
CA GLN A 5 -6.19 1.47 -11.27
C GLN A 5 -7.04 0.19 -11.17
N HIS A 6 -6.95 -0.70 -12.16
CA HIS A 6 -7.65 -1.99 -12.14
C HIS A 6 -7.08 -2.93 -11.07
N LEU A 7 -5.76 -2.97 -10.97
CA LEU A 7 -4.99 -3.73 -9.99
C LEU A 7 -5.29 -3.25 -8.56
N LEU A 8 -5.26 -1.93 -8.31
CA LEU A 8 -5.66 -1.31 -7.04
C LEU A 8 -7.12 -1.60 -6.68
N SER A 9 -8.03 -1.55 -7.65
CA SER A 9 -9.45 -1.85 -7.46
C SER A 9 -9.68 -3.30 -7.05
N LYS A 10 -8.87 -4.24 -7.54
CA LYS A 10 -8.88 -5.65 -7.12
C LYS A 10 -8.34 -5.82 -5.71
N ALA A 11 -7.14 -5.32 -5.42
CA ALA A 11 -6.54 -5.37 -4.09
C ALA A 11 -7.49 -4.77 -3.02
N LEU A 12 -8.12 -3.63 -3.33
CA LEU A 12 -9.13 -2.98 -2.49
C LEU A 12 -10.43 -3.78 -2.32
N LYS A 13 -10.91 -4.46 -3.38
CA LYS A 13 -12.08 -5.34 -3.30
C LYS A 13 -11.81 -6.54 -2.40
N THR A 14 -10.61 -7.09 -2.45
CA THR A 14 -10.17 -8.19 -1.57
C THR A 14 -10.01 -7.69 -0.13
N ASN A 15 -9.51 -6.47 0.08
CA ASN A 15 -9.34 -5.84 1.40
C ASN A 15 -10.64 -5.38 2.10
N LYS A 16 -11.78 -5.30 1.39
CA LYS A 16 -13.09 -5.13 2.06
C LYS A 16 -13.46 -6.31 2.96
N GLN A 17 -12.73 -7.44 2.90
CA GLN A 17 -12.72 -8.45 3.95
C GLN A 17 -11.78 -8.04 5.10
N VAL A 18 -12.15 -6.96 5.80
CA VAL A 18 -11.82 -6.62 7.19
C VAL A 18 -10.71 -7.48 7.83
N ILE A 19 -9.46 -7.03 7.76
CA ILE A 19 -8.37 -7.63 8.52
C ILE A 19 -8.58 -7.24 10.00
N LYS A 20 -9.13 -8.16 10.81
CA LYS A 20 -9.28 -8.05 12.28
C LYS A 20 -10.12 -6.86 12.80
N GLY A 21 -11.15 -6.44 12.07
CA GLY A 21 -12.06 -5.38 12.53
C GLY A 21 -11.53 -3.96 12.33
N GLN A 22 -10.36 -3.80 11.70
CA GLN A 22 -9.84 -2.50 11.28
C GLN A 22 -10.15 -2.30 9.78
N GLU A 23 -10.79 -1.17 9.48
CA GLU A 23 -11.03 -0.73 8.11
C GLU A 23 -9.75 -0.10 7.56
N PHE A 24 -9.23 -0.68 6.49
CA PHE A 24 -8.11 -0.14 5.73
C PHE A 24 -8.64 0.41 4.40
N SER A 25 -8.08 1.53 3.96
CA SER A 25 -8.37 2.12 2.65
C SER A 25 -7.08 2.48 1.93
N VAL A 26 -7.14 2.54 0.61
CA VAL A 26 -5.99 2.85 -0.24
C VAL A 26 -6.37 4.01 -1.15
N GLU A 27 -5.43 4.94 -1.33
CA GLU A 27 -5.58 6.08 -2.23
C GLU A 27 -4.34 6.20 -3.11
N ALA A 28 -4.54 6.21 -4.42
CA ALA A 28 -3.45 6.41 -5.37
C ALA A 28 -3.41 7.85 -5.85
N HIS A 29 -2.23 8.45 -5.77
CA HIS A 29 -1.92 9.79 -6.23
C HIS A 29 -1.07 9.66 -7.48
N ILE A 30 -1.71 9.80 -8.64
CA ILE A 30 -1.06 9.65 -9.94
C ILE A 30 -1.02 11.02 -10.60
N THR A 31 0.10 11.72 -10.45
CA THR A 31 0.31 13.09 -10.95
C THR A 31 1.21 13.14 -12.18
N GLY A 32 1.88 12.02 -12.51
CA GLY A 32 2.85 11.89 -13.60
C GLY A 32 4.22 12.53 -13.30
N ARG A 33 4.47 12.91 -12.04
CA ARG A 33 5.76 13.45 -11.57
C ARG A 33 6.26 12.75 -10.30
N GLU A 34 5.34 12.39 -9.42
CA GLU A 34 5.57 11.62 -8.21
C GLU A 34 4.30 10.79 -8.02
N ASP A 35 4.34 9.54 -8.47
CA ASP A 35 3.20 8.63 -8.41
C ASP A 35 3.36 7.73 -7.18
N TYR A 36 2.39 7.77 -6.26
CA TYR A 36 2.46 7.01 -5.01
C TYR A 36 1.09 6.51 -4.56
N ILE A 37 1.10 5.54 -3.64
CA ILE A 37 -0.09 4.90 -3.11
C ILE A 37 -0.06 4.92 -1.58
N ASN A 38 -1.03 5.59 -0.97
CA ASN A 38 -1.20 5.65 0.48
C ASN A 38 -2.05 4.48 0.96
N LEU A 39 -1.60 3.81 2.02
CA LEU A 39 -2.41 2.90 2.82
C LEU A 39 -2.86 3.60 4.10
N TYR A 40 -4.15 3.57 4.39
CA TYR A 40 -4.77 4.18 5.55
C TYR A 40 -5.34 3.14 6.50
N ALA A 41 -5.32 3.46 7.80
CA ALA A 41 -6.13 2.81 8.83
C ALA A 41 -7.01 3.89 9.49
N GLY A 42 -8.30 3.91 9.17
CA GLY A 42 -9.15 5.08 9.43
C GLY A 42 -8.64 6.31 8.67
N ASP A 43 -8.51 7.45 9.35
CA ASP A 43 -8.04 8.72 8.73
C ASP A 43 -6.51 8.89 8.74
N ALA A 44 -5.75 7.88 9.19
CA ALA A 44 -4.29 7.96 9.33
C ALA A 44 -3.57 7.18 8.22
N VAL A 45 -2.62 7.82 7.53
CA VAL A 45 -1.69 7.13 6.61
C VAL A 45 -0.72 6.29 7.44
N ILE A 46 -0.64 5.00 7.13
CA ILE A 46 0.21 4.02 7.84
C ILE A 46 1.34 3.47 6.98
N ALA A 47 1.25 3.60 5.65
CA ALA A 47 2.32 3.30 4.72
C ALA A 47 2.12 4.06 3.40
N VAL A 48 3.22 4.26 2.68
CA VAL A 48 3.24 4.89 1.35
C VAL A 48 4.07 4.00 0.44
N TYR A 49 3.50 3.58 -0.68
CA TYR A 49 4.24 2.94 -1.76
C TYR A 49 4.61 3.99 -2.80
N ASP A 50 5.89 4.23 -2.97
CA ASP A 50 6.43 5.04 -4.06
C ASP A 50 6.52 4.17 -5.31
N THR A 51 5.88 4.56 -6.41
CA THR A 51 5.88 3.75 -7.63
C THR A 51 7.13 3.96 -8.49
N GLU A 52 7.86 5.07 -8.29
CA GLU A 52 9.11 5.34 -9.01
C GLU A 52 10.27 4.56 -8.38
N ASP A 53 10.38 4.64 -7.06
CA ASP A 53 11.40 3.92 -6.29
C ASP A 53 10.98 2.49 -5.95
N GLN A 54 9.70 2.13 -6.18
CA GLN A 54 9.11 0.82 -5.87
C GLN A 54 9.19 0.47 -4.37
N ASP A 55 9.30 1.49 -3.52
CA ASP A 55 9.53 1.36 -2.09
C ASP A 55 8.20 1.48 -1.32
N LEU A 56 7.89 0.46 -0.52
CA LEU A 56 6.80 0.49 0.45
C LEU A 56 7.32 0.92 1.83
N ASN A 57 7.18 2.22 2.09
CA ASN A 57 7.60 2.87 3.33
C ASN A 57 6.57 2.67 4.44
N ILE A 58 6.99 2.06 5.55
CA ILE A 58 6.15 1.87 6.73
C ILE A 58 6.17 3.14 7.61
N LEU A 59 5.05 3.87 7.66
CA LEU A 59 4.92 5.05 8.54
C LEU A 59 4.49 4.68 9.97
N ASN A 60 3.80 3.55 10.14
CA ASN A 60 3.35 3.10 11.47
C ASN A 60 3.56 1.59 11.68
N TYR A 61 4.62 1.24 12.40
CA TYR A 61 5.03 -0.14 12.67
C TYR A 61 4.00 -0.98 13.45
N LYS A 62 3.03 -0.35 14.15
CA LYS A 62 1.92 -1.12 14.76
C LYS A 62 1.13 -1.90 13.71
N PHE A 63 1.13 -1.41 12.46
CA PHE A 63 0.45 -2.00 11.32
C PHE A 63 1.38 -2.80 10.40
N LYS A 64 2.63 -3.10 10.80
CA LYS A 64 3.62 -3.80 9.96
C LYS A 64 3.07 -5.05 9.27
N LYS A 65 2.21 -5.84 9.94
CA LYS A 65 1.57 -7.02 9.33
C LYS A 65 0.59 -6.67 8.21
N ALA A 66 -0.21 -5.62 8.39
CA ALA A 66 -1.14 -5.14 7.37
C ALA A 66 -0.40 -4.49 6.20
N VAL A 67 0.68 -3.75 6.48
CA VAL A 67 1.54 -3.16 5.45
C VAL A 67 2.25 -4.23 4.63
N LYS A 68 2.77 -5.30 5.26
CA LYS A 68 3.34 -6.45 4.53
C LYS A 68 2.33 -7.11 3.61
N TYR A 69 1.13 -7.38 4.13
CA TYR A 69 0.05 -7.94 3.31
C TYR A 69 -0.33 -7.02 2.14
N PHE A 70 -0.35 -5.70 2.37
CA PHE A 70 -0.55 -4.73 1.30
C PHE A 70 0.56 -4.81 0.24
N GLY A 71 1.83 -4.94 0.64
CA GLY A 71 2.95 -5.20 -0.28
C GLY A 71 2.78 -6.48 -1.09
N GLU A 72 2.42 -7.60 -0.45
CA GLU A 72 2.13 -8.86 -1.14
C GLU A 72 1.01 -8.70 -2.18
N CYS A 73 -0.04 -7.92 -1.88
CA CYS A 73 -1.08 -7.61 -2.86
C CYS A 73 -0.59 -6.77 -4.04
N LEU A 74 0.34 -5.83 -3.82
CA LEU A 74 0.94 -5.07 -4.92
C LEU A 74 1.80 -5.98 -5.81
N GLU A 75 2.57 -6.90 -5.20
CA GLU A 75 3.36 -7.91 -5.92
C GLU A 75 2.50 -8.89 -6.74
N GLU A 76 1.38 -9.37 -6.19
CA GLU A 76 0.42 -10.23 -6.89
C GLU A 76 -0.14 -9.57 -8.15
N GLU A 77 -0.24 -8.25 -8.14
CA GLU A 77 -0.72 -7.44 -9.25
C GLU A 77 0.43 -7.03 -10.22
N GLY A 78 1.65 -7.51 -9.99
CA GLY A 78 2.79 -7.34 -10.88
C GLY A 78 3.64 -6.09 -10.60
N MET A 79 3.47 -5.46 -9.44
CA MET A 79 4.35 -4.38 -8.99
C MET A 79 5.58 -4.95 -8.29
N GLU A 80 6.74 -4.35 -8.52
CA GLU A 80 7.92 -4.64 -7.68
C GLU A 80 7.75 -3.88 -6.35
N VAL A 81 8.01 -4.54 -5.23
CA VAL A 81 7.83 -3.95 -3.89
C VAL A 81 9.03 -4.22 -3.03
N TYR A 82 9.71 -3.16 -2.65
CA TYR A 82 10.78 -3.18 -1.65
C TYR A 82 10.22 -2.61 -0.35
N ILE A 83 10.07 -3.45 0.66
CA ILE A 83 9.59 -3.00 1.96
C ILE A 83 10.78 -2.42 2.72
N ASP A 84 10.89 -1.09 2.77
CA ASP A 84 11.83 -0.43 3.68
C ASP A 84 11.31 -0.61 5.12
N GLU A 85 11.89 -1.57 5.82
CA GLU A 85 11.59 -1.83 7.23
C GLU A 85 12.25 -0.82 8.18
N GLY A 86 12.95 0.20 7.64
CA GLY A 86 13.78 1.14 8.39
C GLY A 86 14.95 0.43 9.08
N LEU A 87 16.13 1.03 9.06
CA LEU A 87 17.21 0.59 9.96
C LEU A 87 16.68 0.68 11.41
N MET A 88 16.47 -0.47 12.05
CA MET A 88 16.19 -0.55 13.48
C MET A 88 17.31 0.15 14.25
N ASP A 89 16.94 1.20 14.97
CA ASP A 89 17.56 1.58 16.25
C ASP A 89 16.45 1.86 17.28
#